data_AF-A0A7Y3J7J4-F1
#
_entry.id   AF-A0A7Y3J7J4-F1
#
_cell.length_a   1.000
_cell.length_b   1.000
_cell.length_c   1.000
_cell.angle_alpha   90.00
_cell.angle_beta   90.00
_cell.angle_gamma   90.00
#
_symmetry.space_group_name_H-M   'P 1'
#
loop_
_entity.id
_entity.type
_entity.pdbx_description
1 polymer ?
#
loop_
_entity_poly.entity_id
_entity_poly.type
_entity_poly.pdbx_seq_one_letter_code
_entity_poly.pdbx_strand_id
1 'polypeptide(L)' 'MIHYRETWYLDAWDELRDALRTFSIDRIRKTSVLEEVAPDLPGDLLNEHFATAYGIFGGEADQVAVLKFTTERSR' A
#
# COMPACT_ATOMS: atom_id res chain seq x y z
N MET A 1 6.67 -5.48 -4.09
CA MET A 1 6.70 -6.27 -2.84
C MET A 1 7.56 -5.53 -1.84
N ILE A 2 6.96 -5.12 -0.73
CA ILE A 2 7.61 -4.29 0.30
C ILE A 2 7.72 -5.10 1.59
N HIS A 3 8.89 -5.07 2.23
CA HIS A 3 9.10 -5.66 3.54
C HIS A 3 9.15 -4.55 4.59
N TYR A 4 8.16 -4.52 5.49
CA TYR A 4 8.08 -3.52 6.55
C TYR A 4 7.77 -4.17 7.89
N ARG A 5 8.66 -3.96 8.87
CA ARG A 5 8.51 -4.45 10.26
C ARG A 5 8.07 -5.92 10.36
N GLU A 6 8.76 -6.81 9.64
CA GLU A 6 8.54 -8.26 9.63
C GLU A 6 7.27 -8.72 8.88
N THR A 7 6.54 -7.82 8.22
CA THR A 7 5.39 -8.16 7.37
C THR A 7 5.72 -7.91 5.90
N TRP A 8 5.31 -8.86 5.06
CA TRP A 8 5.37 -8.73 3.61
C TRP A 8 4.06 -8.18 3.05
N TYR A 9 4.20 -7.21 2.14
CA TYR A 9 3.10 -6.58 1.45
C TYR A 9 3.21 -6.76 -0.06
N LEU A 10 2.06 -7.06 -0.68
CA LEU A 10 1.87 -7.18 -2.12
C LEU A 10 1.08 -5.98 -2.63
N ASP A 11 1.69 -5.21 -3.51
CA ASP A 11 1.03 -4.16 -4.26
C ASP A 11 0.44 -4.79 -5.53
N ALA A 12 -0.87 -4.64 -5.72
CA ALA A 12 -1.59 -5.25 -6.84
C ALA A 12 -2.81 -4.41 -7.25
N TRP A 13 -3.31 -4.67 -8.45
CA TRP A 13 -4.58 -4.17 -8.92
C TRP A 13 -5.73 -4.94 -8.26
N ASP A 14 -6.69 -4.24 -7.67
CA ASP A 14 -7.92 -4.80 -7.14
C ASP A 14 -9.06 -4.57 -8.14
N GLU A 15 -9.44 -5.62 -8.89
CA GLU A 15 -10.53 -5.57 -9.87
C GLU A 15 -11.89 -5.18 -9.25
N LEU A 16 -12.14 -5.55 -8.00
CA LEU A 16 -13.40 -5.21 -7.34
C LEU A 16 -13.52 -3.73 -7.02
N ARG A 17 -12.38 -3.04 -6.93
CA ARG A 17 -12.29 -1.62 -6.57
C ARG A 17 -11.79 -0.75 -7.71
N ASP A 18 -11.44 -1.35 -8.84
CA ASP A 18 -10.89 -0.68 -10.01
C ASP A 18 -9.71 0.26 -9.63
N ALA A 19 -8.83 -0.23 -8.75
CA ALA A 19 -7.79 0.58 -8.14
C ALA A 19 -6.57 -0.22 -7.67
N LEU A 20 -5.43 0.46 -7.58
CA LEU A 20 -4.21 -0.06 -6.94
C LEU A 20 -4.40 -0.19 -5.43
N ARG A 21 -3.96 -1.31 -4.84
CA ARG A 21 -4.02 -1.58 -3.40
C ARG A 21 -2.84 -2.40 -2.91
N THR A 22 -2.52 -2.22 -1.63
CA THR A 22 -1.54 -3.00 -0.90
C THR A 22 -2.24 -4.06 -0.04
N PHE A 23 -1.82 -5.32 -0.17
CA PHE A 23 -2.33 -6.46 0.57
C PHE A 23 -1.26 -7.03 1.48
N SER A 24 -1.60 -7.29 2.75
CA SER A 24 -0.73 -8.04 3.65
C SER A 24 -0.75 -9.52 3.27
N ILE A 25 0.43 -10.09 3.00
CA ILE A 25 0.58 -11.51 2.64
C ILE A 25 0.00 -12.43 3.72
N ASP A 26 0.19 -12.09 4.99
CA ASP A 26 -0.28 -12.88 6.14
C ASP A 26 -1.82 -13.00 6.19
N ARG A 27 -2.55 -12.13 5.48
CA ARG A 27 -4.02 -12.16 5.40
C ARG A 27 -4.54 -12.91 4.19
N ILE A 28 -3.68 -13.31 3.25
CA ILE A 28 -4.07 -14.04 2.05
C ILE A 28 -4.27 -15.52 2.43
N ARG A 29 -5.53 -15.96 2.47
CA ARG A 29 -5.88 -17.34 2.83
C ARG A 29 -5.82 -18.32 1.66
N LYS A 30 -6.01 -17.82 0.44
CA LYS A 30 -6.07 -18.62 -0.77
C LYS A 30 -5.58 -17.79 -1.94
N THR A 31 -4.81 -18.42 -2.81
CA THR A 31 -4.37 -17.87 -4.09
C THR A 31 -4.71 -18.87 -5.19
N SER A 32 -5.01 -18.35 -6.37
CA SER A 32 -5.22 -19.15 -7.58
C SER A 32 -4.56 -18.45 -8.75
N VAL A 33 -3.88 -19.22 -9.60
CA VAL A 33 -3.40 -18.71 -10.88
C VAL A 33 -4.58 -18.66 -11.84
N LEU A 34 -4.79 -17.50 -12.45
CA LEU A 34 -5.80 -17.31 -13.49
C LEU A 34 -5.13 -17.47 -14.86
N GLU A 35 -5.90 -17.90 -15.86
CA GLU A 35 -5.43 -17.95 -17.26
C GLU A 35 -5.40 -16.56 -17.89
N GLU A 36 -6.11 -15.60 -17.29
CA GLU A 36 -6.20 -14.22 -17.74
C GLU A 36 -4.89 -13.46 -17.50
N VAL A 37 -4.47 -12.69 -18.49
CA VAL A 37 -3.27 -11.86 -18.40
C VAL A 37 -3.58 -10.64 -17.53
N ALA A 38 -2.79 -10.45 -16.48
CA ALA A 38 -2.90 -9.28 -15.62
C ALA A 38 -2.65 -7.99 -16.43
N PRO A 39 -3.33 -6.88 -16.11
CA PRO A 39 -3.10 -5.60 -16.76
C PRO A 39 -1.63 -5.16 -16.62
N ASP A 40 -1.01 -4.76 -17.72
CA ASP A 40 0.31 -4.16 -17.70
C ASP A 40 0.18 -2.70 -17.25
N LEU A 41 0.58 -2.43 -16.02
CA LEU A 41 0.50 -1.11 -15.39
C LEU A 41 1.87 -0.43 -15.45
N PRO A 42 1.98 0.82 -15.95
CA PRO A 42 3.24 1.53 -16.01
C PRO A 42 3.87 1.66 -14.61
N GLY A 43 5.17 1.34 -14.50
CA GLY A 43 5.88 1.40 -13.23
C GLY A 43 5.85 2.78 -12.56
N ASP A 44 5.76 3.85 -13.35
CA ASP A 44 5.63 5.22 -12.84
C ASP A 44 4.32 5.45 -12.09
N LEU A 45 3.21 4.84 -12.56
CA LEU A 45 1.90 4.90 -11.91
C LEU A 45 1.93 4.17 -10.56
N LEU A 46 2.62 3.02 -10.49
CA LEU A 46 2.86 2.30 -9.24
C LEU A 46 3.69 3.15 -8.27
N ASN A 47 4.78 3.76 -8.74
CA ASN A 47 5.61 4.60 -7.90
C ASN A 47 4.86 5.81 -7.35
N GLU A 48 4.09 6.52 -8.18
CA GLU A 48 3.30 7.67 -7.72
C GLU A 48 2.29 7.25 -6.63
N HIS A 49 1.63 6.11 -6.81
CA HIS A 49 0.60 5.62 -5.90
C HIS A 49 1.16 5.05 -4.58
N PHE A 50 2.32 4.38 -4.61
CA PHE A 50 2.87 3.67 -3.46
C PHE A 50 4.05 4.38 -2.79
N ALA A 51 4.79 5.25 -3.48
CA ALA A 51 5.96 5.92 -2.89
C ALA A 51 5.61 7.06 -1.94
N THR A 52 4.41 7.63 -2.08
CA THR A 52 3.94 8.76 -1.27
C THR A 52 3.52 8.36 0.14
N ALA A 53 3.30 7.08 0.39
CA ALA A 53 2.70 6.60 1.62
C ALA A 53 3.63 5.59 2.32
N TYR A 54 3.76 5.75 3.65
CA TYR A 54 4.70 4.99 4.48
C TYR A 54 4.31 3.51 4.60
N GLY A 55 4.54 2.73 3.54
CA GLY A 55 4.51 1.27 3.47
C GLY A 55 3.15 0.56 3.65
N ILE A 56 2.26 1.08 4.49
CA ILE A 56 0.97 0.46 4.85
C ILE A 56 -0.24 1.35 4.55
N PHE A 57 0.00 2.65 4.39
CA PHE A 57 -0.96 3.55 3.78
C PHE A 57 -0.59 3.61 2.30
N GLY A 58 -1.58 3.70 1.43
CA GLY A 58 -1.40 3.85 -0.01
C GLY A 58 -2.23 5.04 -0.48
N GLY A 59 -1.79 5.68 -1.56
CA GLY A 59 -2.44 6.88 -2.10
C GLY A 59 -1.90 8.20 -1.52
N GLU A 60 -2.28 9.28 -2.18
CA GLU A 60 -1.89 10.64 -1.81
C GLU A 60 -2.46 11.02 -0.44
N ALA A 61 -1.63 11.65 0.40
CA ALA A 61 -2.08 12.16 1.69
C ALA A 61 -3.03 13.35 1.48
N ASP A 62 -4.31 13.15 1.74
CA ASP A 62 -5.37 14.15 1.59
C ASP A 62 -5.74 14.86 2.90
N GLN A 63 -5.16 14.43 4.02
CA GLN A 63 -5.46 14.95 5.36
C GLN A 63 -4.21 15.49 6.07
N VAL A 64 -4.39 16.55 6.86
CA VAL A 64 -3.34 17.13 7.71
C VAL A 64 -3.62 16.82 9.19
N ALA A 65 -2.71 16.12 9.86
CA ALA A 65 -2.78 15.87 11.29
C ALA A 65 -2.06 16.98 12.08
N VAL A 66 -2.78 17.64 13.00
CA VAL A 66 -2.19 18.61 13.94
C VAL A 66 -1.95 17.93 15.28
N LEU A 67 -0.69 17.77 15.65
CA LEU A 67 -0.29 17.10 16.89
C LEU A 67 0.06 18.13 17.97
N LYS A 68 -0.48 17.94 19.18
CA LYS A 68 -0.12 18.72 20.36
C LYS A 68 0.67 17.85 21.34
N PHE A 69 1.93 18.19 21.54
CA PHE A 69 2.81 17.48 22.47
C PHE A 69 2.89 18.24 23.81
N THR A 70 3.06 17.49 24.90
CA THR A 70 3.48 18.05 26.19
C THR A 70 4.99 18.29 26.17
N THR A 71 5.49 19.18 27.03
CA THR A 71 6.92 19.52 27.12
C THR A 71 7.80 18.29 27.35
N GLU A 72 7.36 17.31 28.16
CA GLU A 72 8.10 16.06 28.39
C GLU A 72 8.13 15.12 27.18
N ARG A 73 7.23 15.27 26.20
CA ARG A 73 7.10 14.38 25.03
C ARG A 73 7.45 15.05 23.69
N SER A 74 8.01 16.26 23.72
CA SER A 74 8.38 17.04 22.54
C SER A 74 9.87 16.96 22.16
N ARG A 75 10.63 16.06 22.78
CA ARG A 75 12.04 15.80 22.50
C ARG A 75 12.23 14.44 21.87
#